data_AF-A0A169SFQ4-F1
#
_entry.id   AF-A0A169SFQ4-F1
#
_cell.length_a   1.000
_cell.length_b   1.000
_cell.length_c   1.000
_cell.angle_alpha   90.00
_cell.angle_beta   90.00
_cell.angle_gamma   90.00
#
_symmetry.space_group_name_H-M   'P 1'
#
loop_
_entity.id
_entity.type
_entity.pdbx_description
1 polymer ?
#
loop_
_entity_poly.entity_id
_entity_poly.type
_entity_poly.pdbx_seq_one_letter_code
_entity_poly.pdbx_strand_id
1 'polypeptide(L)' 'MQAQNKKVIYYYYDEEGNRRPLDIQINDGYELMVRSHFINNTIEEIPYVNNNLYALVDGYEFKLD' A
#
# COMPACT_ATOMS: atom_id res chain seq x y z
N MET A 1 -18.74 15.62 -12.18
CA MET A 1 -17.85 14.45 -12.26
C MET A 1 -17.95 13.75 -10.92
N GLN A 2 -18.48 12.53 -10.86
CA GLN A 2 -18.44 11.76 -9.61
C GLN A 2 -16.97 11.44 -9.33
N ALA A 3 -16.47 11.83 -8.15
CA ALA A 3 -15.15 11.44 -7.72
C ALA A 3 -15.12 9.90 -7.73
N GLN A 4 -14.32 9.33 -8.62
CA GLN A 4 -14.10 7.89 -8.66
C GLN A 4 -13.09 7.59 -7.56
N ASN A 5 -13.57 7.63 -6.31
CA ASN A 5 -12.75 7.38 -5.13
C ASN A 5 -12.15 5.98 -5.27
N LYS A 6 -10.83 5.92 -5.51
CA LYS A 6 -10.15 4.65 -5.74
C LYS A 6 -9.70 4.11 -4.41
N LYS A 7 -10.23 2.94 -4.04
CA LYS A 7 -9.78 2.22 -2.84
C LYS A 7 -8.39 1.64 -3.11
N VAL A 8 -7.44 1.95 -2.24
CA VAL A 8 -6.08 1.44 -2.25
C VAL A 8 -5.88 0.59 -1.01
N ILE A 9 -5.40 -0.63 -1.16
CA ILE A 9 -5.09 -1.52 -0.04
C ILE A 9 -3.58 -1.75 -0.05
N TYR A 10 -2.91 -1.45 1.06
CA TYR A 10 -1.49 -1.75 1.25
C TYR A 10 -1.33 -3.03 2.05
N TYR A 11 -0.41 -3.89 1.63
CA TYR A 11 -0.14 -5.17 2.28
C TYR A 11 1.25 -5.70 1.92
N TYR A 12 1.69 -6.70 2.67
CA TYR A 12 2.87 -7.51 2.39
C TYR A 12 2.49 -8.99 2.36
N TYR A 13 3.39 -9.85 1.89
CA TYR A 13 3.24 -11.30 1.99
C TYR A 13 4.01 -11.84 3.20
N ASP A 14 3.36 -12.65 4.05
CA ASP A 14 4.08 -13.36 5.11
C ASP A 14 4.90 -14.55 4.56
N GLU A 15 5.63 -15.24 5.44
CA GLU A 15 6.48 -16.39 5.07
C GLU A 15 5.68 -17.55 4.46
N GLU A 16 4.38 -17.66 4.76
CA GLU A 16 3.48 -18.67 4.20
C GLU A 16 2.85 -18.21 2.86
N GLY A 17 3.16 -17.00 2.40
CA GLY A 17 2.62 -16.42 1.17
C GLY A 17 1.21 -15.83 1.32
N ASN A 18 0.74 -15.59 2.55
CA ASN A 18 -0.55 -14.94 2.79
C ASN A 18 -0.42 -13.42 2.75
N ARG A 19 -1.44 -12.77 2.17
CA ARG A 19 -1.54 -11.31 2.19
C ARG A 19 -1.87 -10.81 3.60
N ARG A 20 -1.05 -9.91 4.11
CA ARG A 20 -1.23 -9.25 5.41
C ARG A 20 -1.49 -7.76 5.20
N PRO A 21 -2.74 -7.29 5.39
CA PRO A 21 -3.09 -5.89 5.20
C PRO A 21 -2.41 -5.00 6.24
N LEU A 22 -1.89 -3.87 5.77
CA LEU A 22 -1.27 -2.83 6.58
C LEU A 22 -2.17 -1.61 6.71
N ASP A 23 -2.71 -1.12 5.59
CA ASP A 23 -3.55 0.07 5.55
C ASP A 23 -4.54 0.05 4.38
N ILE A 24 -5.62 0.80 4.50
CA ILE A 24 -6.64 0.99 3.46
C ILE A 24 -6.91 2.48 3.31
N GLN A 25 -6.64 3.01 2.12
CA GLN A 25 -6.91 4.40 1.78
C GLN A 25 -8.01 4.52 0.73
N ILE A 26 -8.80 5.58 0.85
CA ILE A 26 -9.81 5.96 -0.14
C ILE A 26 -9.26 7.23 -0.78
N ASN A 27 -8.68 7.10 -1.96
CA ASN A 27 -7.96 8.19 -2.57
C ASN A 27 -8.92 9.10 -3.35
N ASP A 28 -9.09 10.32 -2.85
CA ASP A 28 -9.88 11.39 -3.45
C ASP A 28 -9.04 12.30 -4.37
N GLY A 29 -7.77 11.95 -4.62
CA GLY A 29 -6.90 12.61 -5.61
C GLY A 29 -5.70 13.39 -5.06
N TYR A 30 -5.55 13.51 -3.74
CA TYR A 30 -4.50 14.31 -3.10
C TYR A 30 -3.38 13.50 -2.38
N GLU A 31 -3.53 12.17 -2.24
CA GLU A 31 -2.70 11.39 -1.29
C GLU A 31 -1.36 10.86 -1.83
N LEU A 32 -1.07 11.02 -3.13
CA LEU A 32 0.16 10.43 -3.73
C LEU A 32 1.46 10.93 -3.09
N MET A 33 1.50 12.17 -2.56
CA MET A 33 2.69 12.73 -1.91
C MET A 33 2.90 12.25 -0.46
N VAL A 34 1.86 11.76 0.22
CA VAL A 34 1.96 11.20 1.59
C VAL A 34 2.60 9.80 1.56
N ARG A 35 2.63 9.14 0.40
CA ARG A 35 3.04 7.74 0.24
C ARG A 35 4.50 7.46 0.52
N SER A 36 5.42 8.31 0.11
CA SER A 36 6.86 8.04 0.31
C SER A 36 7.23 8.02 1.79
N HIS A 37 6.63 8.91 2.60
CA HIS A 37 6.83 8.90 4.04
C HIS A 37 6.21 7.66 4.70
N PHE A 38 4.98 7.27 4.31
CA PHE A 38 4.35 6.05 4.79
C PHE A 38 5.18 4.79 4.46
N ILE A 39 5.63 4.65 3.21
CA ILE A 39 6.42 3.50 2.76
C ILE A 39 7.73 3.43 3.55
N ASN A 40 8.47 4.53 3.63
CA ASN A 40 9.74 4.57 4.36
C ASN A 40 9.55 4.25 5.84
N ASN A 41 8.57 4.88 6.51
CA ASN A 41 8.30 4.60 7.93
C ASN A 41 7.87 3.14 8.14
N THR A 42 7.05 2.58 7.24
CA THR A 42 6.62 1.18 7.33
C THR A 42 7.81 0.24 7.21
N ILE A 43 8.74 0.51 6.29
CA ILE A 43 9.97 -0.28 6.14
C ILE A 43 10.88 -0.15 7.37
N GLU A 44 10.97 1.04 7.97
CA GLU A 44 11.75 1.27 9.19
C GLU A 44 11.17 0.56 10.43
N GLU A 45 9.87 0.67 10.64
CA GLU A 45 9.18 0.03 11.78
C GLU A 45 9.10 -1.48 11.62
N ILE A 46 9.02 -1.94 10.36
CA ILE A 46 8.75 -3.31 10.02
C ILE A 46 9.73 -3.79 8.93
N PRO A 47 11.00 -4.09 9.28
CA PRO A 47 12.04 -4.38 8.29
C PRO A 47 11.73 -5.57 7.36
N TYR A 48 10.86 -6.49 7.78
CA TYR A 48 10.45 -7.65 6.97
C TYR A 48 9.59 -7.27 5.75
N VAL A 49 9.01 -6.05 5.73
CA VAL A 49 8.23 -5.59 4.57
C VAL A 49 9.11 -5.04 3.46
N ASN A 50 10.41 -4.83 3.71
CA ASN A 50 11.34 -4.32 2.71
C ASN A 50 11.43 -5.27 1.52
N ASN A 51 11.30 -4.70 0.32
CA ASN A 51 11.20 -5.39 -0.97
C ASN A 51 9.98 -6.35 -1.04
N ASN A 52 8.97 -6.13 -0.20
CA ASN A 52 7.78 -6.97 -0.03
C ASN A 52 6.51 -6.12 0.23
N LEU A 53 6.50 -4.86 -0.18
CA LEU A 53 5.37 -3.96 0.00
C LEU A 53 4.58 -3.79 -1.29
N TYR A 54 3.25 -3.94 -1.19
CA TYR A 54 2.35 -3.94 -2.34
C TYR A 54 1.15 -3.01 -2.11
N ALA A 55 0.65 -2.45 -3.21
CA ALA A 55 -0.63 -1.74 -3.28
C ALA A 55 -1.58 -2.44 -4.25
N LEU A 56 -2.81 -2.69 -3.81
CA LEU A 56 -3.92 -3.09 -4.67
C LEU A 56 -4.79 -1.86 -4.97
N VAL A 57 -4.88 -1.48 -6.23
CA VAL A 57 -5.69 -0.37 -6.73
C VAL A 57 -6.63 -0.89 -7.80
N ASP A 58 -7.95 -0.78 -7.60
CA ASP A 58 -8.98 -1.28 -8.53
C ASP A 58 -8.77 -2.75 -8.96
N GLY A 59 -8.22 -3.58 -8.06
CA GLY A 59 -7.93 -4.99 -8.33
C GLY A 59 -6.58 -5.26 -9.01
N TYR A 60 -5.81 -4.22 -9.37
CA TYR A 60 -4.46 -4.34 -9.89
C TYR A 60 -3.42 -4.20 -8.78
N GLU A 61 -2.49 -5.15 -8.73
CA GLU A 61 -1.41 -5.19 -7.74
C GLU A 61 -0.16 -4.48 -8.29
N PHE A 62 0.46 -3.64 -7.45
CA PHE A 62 1.69 -2.92 -7.74
C PHE A 62 2.67 -3.12 -6.61
N LYS A 63 3.92 -3.45 -6.95
CA LYS A 63 5.02 -3.44 -5.98
C LYS A 63 5.50 -2.01 -5.74
N LEU A 64 5.72 -1.64 -4.49
CA LEU A 64 6.04 -0.27 -4.09
C LEU A 64 7.51 -0.04 -3.75
N ASP A 65 8.26 -1.10 -3.45
CA ASP A 65 9.66 -1.07 -3.05
C ASP A 65 10.54 -2.12 -3.77
#